data_AF-A0A349D6W4-F1
#
_entry.id   AF-A0A349D6W4-F1
#
_cell.length_a   1.000
_cell.length_b   1.000
_cell.length_c   1.000
_cell.angle_alpha   90.00
_cell.angle_beta   90.00
_cell.angle_gamma   90.00
#
_symmetry.space_group_name_H-M   'P 1'
#
loop_
_entity.id
_entity.type
_entity.pdbx_description
1 polymer ?
#
loop_
_entity_poly.entity_id
_entity_poly.type
_entity_poly.pdbx_seq_one_letter_code
_entity_poly.pdbx_strand_id
1 'polypeptide(L)'
;MKTVPLFIESNTTADLQSIEKLAKKISQNVHRISDDDRRSYHLAGVFTNNFVNHMYFHAKQICEREGLSFELLEPLMRETLSKVIALGPRQAQTGPARRADEKVLNRHYAQLEDHSDTQKLYQTLSESIIKEYLNE
;
A
#
# COMPACT_ATOMS: atom_id res chain seq x y z
N MET A 1 -5.19 -19.11 -7.13
CA MET A 1 -5.71 -18.02 -7.99
C MET A 1 -7.22 -17.74 -7.84
N LYS A 2 -7.94 -18.30 -6.85
CA LYS A 2 -9.40 -18.10 -6.77
C LYS A 2 -9.85 -16.71 -6.28
N THR A 3 -8.95 -15.92 -5.68
CA THR A 3 -9.31 -14.66 -4.99
C THR A 3 -8.90 -13.39 -5.75
N VAL A 4 -7.86 -13.45 -6.59
CA VAL A 4 -7.40 -12.27 -7.35
C VAL A 4 -8.37 -12.00 -8.52
N PRO A 5 -8.93 -10.78 -8.64
CA PRO A 5 -9.81 -10.45 -9.74
C PRO A 5 -9.04 -10.45 -11.07
N LEU A 6 -9.63 -11.07 -12.09
CA LEU A 6 -9.17 -11.02 -13.46
C LEU A 6 -10.01 -10.02 -14.23
N PHE A 7 -9.40 -8.89 -14.56
CA PHE A 7 -10.03 -7.87 -15.38
C PHE A 7 -9.84 -8.19 -16.87
N ILE A 8 -10.90 -8.09 -17.65
CA ILE A 8 -10.91 -8.33 -19.08
C ILE A 8 -11.48 -7.14 -19.84
N GLU A 9 -10.94 -6.89 -21.02
CA GLU A 9 -11.39 -5.86 -21.95
C GLU A 9 -11.22 -6.32 -23.40
N SER A 10 -11.93 -5.67 -24.32
CA SER A 10 -11.69 -5.77 -25.76
C SER A 10 -12.40 -4.64 -26.50
N ASN A 11 -11.91 -4.32 -27.69
CA ASN A 11 -12.52 -3.36 -28.62
C ASN A 11 -13.71 -3.95 -29.38
N THR A 12 -13.95 -5.26 -29.31
CA THR A 12 -15.09 -5.92 -29.95
C THR A 12 -15.84 -6.85 -29.00
N THR A 13 -17.17 -6.97 -29.20
CA THR A 13 -18.01 -7.87 -28.39
C THR A 13 -17.65 -9.34 -28.59
N ALA A 14 -17.25 -9.74 -29.80
CA ALA A 14 -16.92 -11.14 -30.12
C ALA A 14 -15.65 -11.60 -29.40
N ASP A 15 -14.62 -10.76 -29.38
CA ASP A 15 -13.37 -11.05 -28.68
C ASP A 15 -13.57 -11.03 -27.17
N LEU A 16 -14.34 -10.06 -26.65
CA LEU A 16 -14.65 -9.99 -25.22
C LEU A 16 -15.31 -11.28 -24.72
N GLN A 17 -16.26 -11.83 -25.49
CA GLN A 17 -16.90 -13.10 -25.14
C GLN A 17 -15.92 -14.28 -25.16
N SER A 18 -14.97 -14.29 -26.09
CA SER A 18 -13.95 -15.33 -26.20
C SER A 18 -12.95 -15.26 -25.05
N ILE A 19 -12.47 -14.06 -24.72
CA ILE A 19 -11.59 -13.78 -23.57
C ILE A 19 -12.30 -14.16 -22.28
N GLU A 20 -13.57 -13.79 -22.11
CA GLU A 20 -14.34 -14.12 -20.90
C GLU A 20 -14.49 -15.63 -20.71
N LYS A 21 -14.79 -16.38 -21.80
CA LYS A 21 -14.86 -17.84 -21.76
C LYS A 21 -13.53 -18.46 -21.32
N LEU A 22 -12.40 -17.91 -21.78
CA LEU A 22 -11.08 -18.38 -21.37
C LEU A 22 -10.79 -18.01 -19.91
N ALA A 23 -11.02 -16.75 -19.52
CA ALA A 23 -10.77 -16.24 -18.17
C ALA A 23 -11.58 -17.02 -17.11
N LYS A 24 -12.83 -17.38 -17.41
CA LYS A 24 -13.70 -18.18 -16.52
C LYS A 24 -13.21 -19.61 -16.30
N LYS A 25 -12.34 -20.14 -17.17
CA LYS A 25 -11.67 -21.43 -16.94
C LYS A 25 -10.51 -21.32 -15.94
N ILE A 26 -9.98 -20.11 -15.74
CA ILE A 26 -8.83 -19.82 -14.85
C ILE A 26 -9.33 -19.38 -13.47
N SER A 27 -10.36 -18.54 -13.42
CA SER A 27 -10.89 -17.98 -12.18
C SER A 27 -12.40 -17.78 -12.24
N GLN A 28 -13.04 -17.82 -11.06
CA GLN A 28 -14.44 -17.46 -10.91
C GLN A 28 -14.64 -15.95 -10.68
N ASN A 29 -13.55 -15.20 -10.45
CA ASN A 29 -13.56 -13.77 -10.16
C ASN A 29 -13.16 -12.97 -11.41
N VAL A 30 -14.02 -12.97 -12.44
CA VAL A 30 -13.75 -12.30 -13.73
C VAL A 30 -14.66 -11.09 -13.88
N HIS A 31 -14.07 -9.94 -14.21
CA HIS A 31 -14.79 -8.68 -14.34
C HIS A 31 -14.44 -8.01 -15.67
N ARG A 32 -15.45 -7.50 -16.37
CA ARG A 32 -15.24 -6.61 -17.51
C ARG A 32 -14.90 -5.23 -16.97
N ILE A 33 -13.93 -4.55 -17.58
CA ILE A 33 -13.49 -3.22 -17.16
C ILE A 33 -13.27 -2.33 -18.37
N SER A 34 -13.44 -1.01 -18.19
CA SER A 34 -13.01 -0.04 -19.20
C SER A 34 -11.50 0.21 -19.11
N ASP A 35 -10.94 0.83 -20.14
CA ASP A 35 -9.53 1.21 -20.15
C ASP A 35 -9.19 2.29 -19.10
N ASP A 36 -10.11 3.25 -18.91
CA ASP A 36 -10.01 4.28 -17.87
C ASP A 36 -10.08 3.70 -16.45
N ASP A 37 -11.03 2.79 -16.21
CA ASP A 37 -11.14 2.12 -14.92
C ASP A 37 -9.91 1.24 -14.66
N ARG A 38 -9.41 0.52 -15.66
CA ARG A 38 -8.20 -0.31 -15.52
C ARG A 38 -7.00 0.53 -15.12
N ARG A 39 -6.79 1.68 -15.76
CA ARG A 39 -5.73 2.63 -15.37
C ARG A 39 -5.86 3.06 -13.91
N SER A 40 -7.07 3.39 -13.49
CA SER A 40 -7.36 3.83 -12.13
C SER A 40 -7.10 2.72 -11.11
N TYR A 41 -7.57 1.50 -11.37
CA TYR A 41 -7.28 0.34 -10.53
C TYR A 41 -5.79 -0.02 -10.50
N HIS A 42 -5.08 0.12 -11.62
CA HIS A 42 -3.64 -0.11 -11.66
C HIS A 42 -2.91 0.88 -10.75
N LEU A 43 -3.21 2.17 -10.86
CA LEU A 43 -2.64 3.20 -10.00
C LEU A 43 -2.95 2.92 -8.52
N ALA A 44 -4.19 2.60 -8.17
CA ALA A 44 -4.56 2.23 -6.80
C ALA A 44 -3.83 0.96 -6.31
N GLY A 45 -3.60 0.00 -7.20
CA GLY A 45 -2.82 -1.21 -6.93
C GLY A 45 -1.34 -0.93 -6.65
N VAL A 46 -0.74 0.05 -7.34
CA VAL A 46 0.63 0.50 -7.07
C VAL A 46 0.75 1.03 -5.63
N PHE A 47 -0.20 1.87 -5.20
CA PHE A 47 -0.24 2.35 -3.80
C PHE A 47 -0.45 1.22 -2.80
N THR A 48 -1.35 0.27 -3.11
CA THR A 48 -1.75 -0.80 -2.18
C THR A 48 -0.68 -1.88 -2.02
N ASN A 49 0.15 -2.12 -3.04
CA ASN A 49 1.10 -3.23 -3.03
C ASN A 49 2.55 -2.80 -3.28
N ASN A 50 2.83 -2.06 -4.35
CA ASN A 50 4.21 -1.74 -4.71
C ASN A 50 4.85 -0.77 -3.71
N PHE A 51 4.17 0.32 -3.38
CA PHE A 51 4.69 1.28 -2.39
C PHE A 51 4.76 0.66 -0.99
N VAL A 52 3.75 -0.12 -0.58
CA VAL A 52 3.76 -0.84 0.69
C VAL A 52 4.94 -1.81 0.79
N ASN A 53 5.22 -2.59 -0.26
CA ASN A 53 6.39 -3.46 -0.29
C ASN A 53 7.71 -2.68 -0.19
N HIS A 54 7.78 -1.51 -0.83
CA HIS A 54 8.95 -0.64 -0.70
C HIS A 54 9.11 -0.09 0.74
N MET A 55 8.01 0.16 1.47
CA MET A 55 8.09 0.51 2.89
C MET A 55 8.67 -0.64 3.72
N TYR A 56 8.30 -1.89 3.42
CA TYR A 56 8.88 -3.06 4.07
C TYR A 56 10.38 -3.19 3.81
N PHE A 57 10.84 -2.84 2.59
CA PHE A 57 12.26 -2.80 2.28
C PHE A 57 13.02 -1.81 3.19
N HIS A 58 12.53 -0.56 3.33
CA HIS A 58 13.15 0.43 4.22
C HIS A 58 13.12 -0.01 5.69
N ALA A 59 12.01 -0.59 6.15
CA ALA A 59 11.92 -1.13 7.50
C ALA A 59 12.94 -2.25 7.74
N LYS A 60 13.13 -3.14 6.76
CA LYS A 60 14.15 -4.20 6.83
C LYS A 60 15.57 -3.63 6.89
N GLN A 61 15.90 -2.63 6.07
CA GLN A 61 17.21 -1.96 6.11
C GLN A 61 17.49 -1.32 7.48
N ILE A 62 16.48 -0.69 8.09
CA ILE A 62 16.61 -0.14 9.45
C ILE A 62 16.87 -1.27 10.45
N CYS A 63 16.11 -2.36 10.42
CA CYS A 63 16.34 -3.51 11.31
C CYS A 63 17.75 -4.08 11.16
N GLU A 64 18.22 -4.31 9.93
CA GLU A 64 19.55 -4.88 9.65
C GLU A 64 20.67 -3.99 10.20
N ARG A 65 20.55 -2.66 10.02
CA ARG A 65 21.54 -1.69 10.53
C ARG A 65 21.63 -1.70 12.06
N GLU A 66 20.50 -1.83 12.74
CA GLU A 66 20.42 -1.84 14.21
C GLU A 66 20.64 -3.25 14.80
N GLY A 67 20.92 -4.27 13.98
CA GLY A 67 21.09 -5.65 14.43
C GLY A 67 19.79 -6.31 14.95
N LEU A 68 18.64 -5.84 14.49
CA LEU A 68 17.31 -6.31 14.86
C LEU A 68 16.74 -7.31 13.84
N SER A 69 15.93 -8.26 14.31
CA SER A 69 15.21 -9.19 13.43
C SER A 69 13.98 -8.52 12.81
N PHE A 70 13.94 -8.48 11.47
CA PHE A 70 12.83 -7.92 10.70
C PHE A 70 11.55 -8.75 10.86
N GLU A 71 11.68 -10.06 11.08
CA GLU A 71 10.58 -11.01 11.25
C GLU A 71 9.69 -10.65 12.44
N LEU A 72 10.24 -9.98 13.46
CA LEU A 72 9.47 -9.49 14.61
C LEU A 72 8.43 -8.42 14.23
N LEU A 73 8.53 -7.82 13.03
CA LEU A 73 7.54 -6.86 12.52
C LEU A 73 6.35 -7.54 11.82
N GLU A 74 6.42 -8.83 11.49
CA GLU A 74 5.33 -9.53 10.76
C GLU A 74 3.96 -9.38 11.44
N PRO A 75 3.82 -9.54 12.78
CA PRO A 75 2.53 -9.38 13.45
C PRO A 75 1.92 -7.99 13.23
N LEU A 76 2.74 -6.93 13.23
CA LEU A 76 2.31 -5.55 13.01
C LEU A 76 1.83 -5.32 11.57
N MET A 77 2.49 -5.93 10.59
CA MET A 77 2.06 -5.88 9.19
C MET A 77 0.67 -6.54 9.02
N ARG A 78 0.49 -7.72 9.62
CA ARG A 78 -0.80 -8.44 9.59
C ARG A 78 -1.91 -7.69 10.30
N GLU A 79 -1.62 -7.12 11.47
CA GLU A 79 -2.58 -6.32 12.22
C GLU A 79 -3.02 -5.10 11.41
N THR A 80 -2.09 -4.40 10.77
CA THR A 80 -2.39 -3.24 9.93
C THR A 80 -3.30 -3.62 8.77
N LEU A 81 -2.98 -4.68 8.03
CA LEU A 81 -3.82 -5.17 6.94
C LEU A 81 -5.22 -5.56 7.42
N SER A 82 -5.31 -6.27 8.54
CA SER A 82 -6.58 -6.67 9.15
C SER A 82 -7.45 -5.46 9.53
N LYS A 83 -6.86 -4.44 10.18
CA LYS A 83 -7.57 -3.21 10.54
C LYS A 83 -8.03 -2.42 9.33
N VAL A 84 -7.21 -2.32 8.28
CA VAL A 84 -7.59 -1.63 7.04
C VAL A 84 -8.81 -2.31 6.40
N ILE A 85 -8.84 -3.65 6.39
CA ILE A 85 -10.00 -4.40 5.86
C ILE A 85 -11.24 -4.22 6.74
N ALA A 86 -11.09 -4.21 8.07
CA ALA A 86 -12.21 -4.16 9.00
C ALA A 86 -12.80 -2.74 9.22
N LEU A 87 -11.95 -1.72 9.24
CA LEU A 87 -12.31 -0.34 9.64
C LEU A 87 -12.21 0.67 8.48
N GLY A 88 -11.52 0.29 7.40
CA GLY A 88 -11.12 1.20 6.33
C GLY A 88 -9.82 1.96 6.63
N PRO A 89 -9.06 2.38 5.59
CA PRO A 89 -7.75 3.02 5.76
C PRO A 89 -7.77 4.26 6.65
N ARG A 90 -8.80 5.11 6.49
CA ARG A 90 -8.90 6.38 7.20
C ARG A 90 -8.98 6.18 8.71
N GLN A 91 -9.82 5.26 9.17
CA GLN A 91 -9.99 4.98 10.60
C GLN A 91 -8.80 4.19 11.16
N ALA A 92 -8.21 3.29 10.37
CA ALA A 92 -7.11 2.42 10.79
C ALA A 92 -5.76 3.14 10.99
N GLN A 93 -5.58 4.35 10.46
CA GLN A 93 -4.32 5.11 10.58
C GLN A 93 -3.92 5.31 12.05
N THR A 94 -2.64 5.16 12.39
CA THR A 94 -2.13 5.48 13.74
C THR A 94 -0.74 6.13 13.64
N GLY A 95 0.00 6.17 14.75
CA GLY A 95 1.38 6.64 14.77
C GLY A 95 1.55 8.13 15.07
N PRO A 96 2.80 8.61 15.13
CA PRO A 96 3.13 9.98 15.54
C PRO A 96 2.61 11.03 14.55
N ALA A 97 2.67 10.76 13.24
CA ALA A 97 2.14 11.66 12.21
C ALA A 97 0.63 11.92 12.36
N ARG A 98 -0.17 10.89 12.67
CA ARG A 98 -1.61 11.06 12.92
C ARG A 98 -1.91 12.03 14.07
N ARG A 99 -1.04 12.08 15.09
CA ARG A 99 -1.21 12.94 16.26
C ARG A 99 -0.36 14.22 16.20
N ALA A 100 0.30 14.49 15.07
CA ALA A 100 1.28 15.57 14.93
C ALA A 100 2.31 15.61 16.09
N ASP A 101 2.82 14.44 16.51
CA ASP A 101 3.80 14.33 17.59
C ASP A 101 5.20 14.75 17.10
N GLU A 102 5.43 16.06 17.03
CA GLU A 102 6.68 16.66 16.52
C GLU A 102 7.93 16.14 17.24
N LYS A 103 7.82 15.87 18.54
CA LYS A 103 8.93 15.37 19.35
C LYS A 103 9.38 13.99 18.87
N VAL A 104 8.45 13.10 18.56
CA VAL A 104 8.76 11.77 18.02
C VAL A 104 9.24 11.87 16.57
N LEU A 105 8.57 12.69 15.75
CA LEU A 105 8.95 12.88 14.35
C LEU A 105 10.38 13.40 14.20
N ASN A 106 10.77 14.41 14.98
CA ASN A 106 12.12 14.97 14.96
C ASN A 106 13.20 13.96 15.36
N ARG A 107 12.88 13.06 16.30
CA ARG A 107 13.80 11.96 16.66
C ARG A 107 13.96 10.96 15.51
N HIS A 108 12.88 10.60 14.83
CA HIS A 108 12.96 9.72 13.67
C HIS A 108 13.73 10.37 12.52
N TYR A 109 13.56 11.68 12.28
CA TYR A 109 14.36 12.40 11.30
C TYR A 109 15.85 12.32 11.62
N ALA A 110 16.25 12.59 12.87
CA ALA A 110 17.64 12.46 13.30
C ALA A 110 18.18 11.03 13.15
N GLN A 111 17.38 10.01 13.44
CA GLN A 111 17.76 8.59 13.25
C GLN A 111 17.95 8.18 11.78
N LEU A 112 17.48 9.00 10.84
CA LEU A 112 17.57 8.80 9.40
C LEU A 112 18.52 9.80 8.72
N GLU A 113 19.27 10.60 9.48
CA GLU A 113 20.12 11.69 8.95
C GLU A 113 21.14 11.19 7.91
N ASP A 114 21.74 10.02 8.13
CA ASP A 114 22.70 9.41 7.21
C ASP A 114 22.05 8.83 5.92
N HIS A 115 20.72 8.87 5.79
CA HIS A 115 19.95 8.25 4.71
C HIS A 115 18.97 9.25 4.10
N SER A 116 19.53 10.27 3.46
CA SER A 116 18.76 11.44 2.99
C SER A 116 17.51 11.10 2.16
N ASP A 117 17.53 10.07 1.32
CA ASP A 117 16.36 9.71 0.50
C ASP A 117 15.28 8.98 1.32
N THR A 118 15.66 8.08 2.23
CA THR A 118 14.71 7.44 3.17
C THR A 118 14.12 8.47 4.12
N GLN A 119 14.92 9.43 4.59
CA GLN A 119 14.45 10.53 5.43
C GLN A 119 13.44 11.42 4.69
N LYS A 120 13.73 11.83 3.45
CA LYS A 120 12.78 12.61 2.62
C LYS A 120 11.48 11.86 2.38
N LEU A 121 11.54 10.57 2.09
CA LEU A 121 10.35 9.73 1.93
C LEU A 121 9.54 9.66 3.22
N TYR A 122 10.20 9.43 4.36
CA TYR A 122 9.56 9.41 5.67
C TYR A 122 8.89 10.75 6.01
N GLN A 123 9.56 11.86 5.71
CA GLN A 123 9.02 13.22 5.88
C GLN A 123 7.79 13.44 5.00
N THR A 124 7.89 13.15 3.70
CA THR A 124 6.80 13.33 2.73
C THR A 124 5.55 12.56 3.14
N LEU A 125 5.71 11.30 3.56
CA LEU A 125 4.59 10.47 4.04
C LEU A 125 4.00 11.00 5.34
N SER A 126 4.84 11.43 6.28
CA SER A 126 4.38 12.00 7.55
C SER A 126 3.59 13.29 7.34
N GLU A 127 4.08 14.21 6.49
CA GLU A 127 3.39 15.44 6.13
C GLU A 127 2.06 15.16 5.43
N SER A 128 2.03 14.19 4.51
CA SER A 128 0.78 13.76 3.85
C SER A 128 -0.25 13.22 4.84
N ILE A 129 0.17 12.42 5.82
CA ILE A 129 -0.71 11.92 6.88
C ILE A 129 -1.19 13.10 7.72
N ILE A 130 -0.28 13.93 8.23
CA ILE A 130 -0.62 15.10 9.06
C ILE A 130 -1.67 15.97 8.36
N LYS A 131 -1.47 16.29 7.08
CA LYS A 131 -2.41 17.12 6.30
C LYS A 131 -3.81 16.51 6.15
N GLU A 132 -3.90 15.18 6.00
CA GLU A 132 -5.17 14.46 5.87
C GLU A 132 -5.98 14.46 7.18
N TYR A 133 -5.32 14.51 8.35
CA TYR A 133 -5.97 14.36 9.65
C TYR A 133 -6.01 15.61 10.52
N LEU A 134 -5.20 16.65 10.25
CA LEU A 134 -5.19 17.91 11.02
C LEU A 134 -6.33 18.87 10.65
N ASN A 135 -6.99 18.68 9.49
CA ASN A 135 -8.08 19.55 9.03
C ASN A 135 -9.48 19.02 9.42
N GLU A 136 -9.55 18.17 10.45
CA GLU A 136 -10.79 17.74 11.11
C GLU A 136 -11.08 18.60 12.34
#